data_AF-A0A3Q2YFP3-F1
#
_entry.id   AF-A0A3Q2YFP3-F1
#
_cell.length_a   1.000
_cell.length_b   1.000
_cell.length_c   1.000
_cell.angle_alpha   90.00
_cell.angle_beta   90.00
_cell.angle_gamma   90.00
#
_symmetry.space_group_name_H-M   'P 1'
#
loop_
_entity.id
_entity.type
_entity.pdbx_description
1 polymer ?
#
loop_
_entity_poly.entity_id
_entity_poly.type
_entity_poly.pdbx_seq_one_letter_code
_entity_poly.pdbx_strand_id
1 'polypeptide(L)' 'KSRRDVGNFDKEFTKMAVELTPTDKLFIMNLDQNEFQGFSYTNPEFVIQV' A
#
# COMPACT_ATOMS: atom_id res chain seq x y z
N LYS A 1 11.42 -13.93 -18.57
CA LYS A 1 10.87 -13.25 -17.36
C LYS A 1 9.48 -12.74 -17.71
N SER A 2 8.47 -12.95 -16.86
CA SER A 2 7.08 -12.51 -17.11
C SER A 2 6.80 -11.16 -16.44
N ARG A 3 5.65 -10.54 -16.76
CA ARG A 3 5.18 -9.31 -16.07
C ARG A 3 4.97 -9.49 -14.56
N ARG A 4 4.89 -10.74 -14.08
CA ARG A 4 4.71 -11.09 -12.66
C ARG A 4 5.91 -11.82 -12.07
N ASP A 5 7.07 -11.74 -12.73
CA ASP A 5 8.28 -12.38 -12.24
C ASP A 5 8.75 -11.70 -10.94
N VAL A 6 8.90 -12.50 -9.89
CA VAL A 6 9.35 -12.06 -8.56
C VAL A 6 10.71 -12.65 -8.19
N GLY A 7 11.45 -13.21 -9.16
CA GLY A 7 12.71 -13.92 -8.90
C GLY A 7 13.84 -13.08 -8.26
N ASN A 8 13.70 -11.75 -8.20
CA ASN A 8 14.65 -10.85 -7.55
C ASN A 8 14.21 -10.42 -6.13
N PHE A 9 13.09 -10.92 -5.63
CA PHE A 9 12.60 -10.64 -4.28
C PHE A 9 12.85 -11.84 -3.37
N ASP A 10 12.97 -11.59 -2.06
CA ASP A 10 13.03 -12.69 -1.09
C ASP A 10 11.73 -13.51 -1.14
N LYS A 11 11.89 -14.84 -1.17
CA LYS A 11 10.77 -15.77 -1.23
C LYS A 11 9.90 -15.69 0.01
N GLU A 12 10.45 -15.31 1.17
CA GLU A 12 9.67 -15.11 2.39
C GLU A 12 8.54 -14.13 2.13
N PHE A 13 8.82 -12.97 1.52
CA PHE A 13 7.79 -11.98 1.21
C PHE A 13 6.78 -12.46 0.17
N THR A 14 7.24 -13.10 -0.90
CA THR A 14 6.36 -13.54 -2.01
C THR A 14 5.44 -14.70 -1.66
N LYS A 15 5.71 -15.41 -0.56
CA LYS A 15 4.89 -16.50 -0.04
C LYS A 15 3.86 -16.04 1.00
N MET A 16 4.00 -14.84 1.56
CA MET A 16 3.03 -14.30 2.51
C MET A 16 1.68 -14.09 1.83
N ALA A 17 0.60 -14.16 2.62
CA ALA A 17 -0.72 -13.79 2.15
C ALA A 17 -0.75 -12.30 1.75
N VAL A 18 -1.44 -11.99 0.65
CA VAL A 18 -1.63 -10.61 0.18
C VAL A 18 -2.82 -10.01 0.91
N GLU A 19 -2.60 -9.63 2.17
CA GLU A 19 -3.65 -9.12 3.06
C GLU A 19 -3.16 -7.93 3.88
N LEU A 20 -4.11 -7.11 4.33
CA LEU A 20 -3.85 -6.02 5.25
C LEU A 20 -3.99 -6.53 6.68
N THR A 21 -3.02 -6.21 7.53
CA THR A 21 -3.14 -6.48 8.96
C THR A 21 -4.37 -5.77 9.53
N PRO A 22 -5.25 -6.47 10.27
CA PRO A 22 -6.38 -5.83 10.92
C PRO A 22 -5.94 -4.72 11.86
N THR A 23 -6.65 -3.60 11.84
CA THR A 23 -6.35 -2.43 12.69
C THR A 23 -7.23 -2.41 13.93
N ASP A 24 -6.68 -1.96 15.06
CA ASP A 24 -7.45 -1.65 16.26
C ASP A 24 -8.13 -0.28 16.11
N LYS A 25 -9.47 -0.27 16.19
CA LYS A 25 -10.27 0.95 16.07
C LYS A 25 -10.01 1.95 17.19
N LEU A 26 -9.78 1.49 18.42
CA LEU A 26 -9.50 2.38 19.55
C LEU A 26 -8.14 3.05 19.37
N PHE A 27 -7.17 2.33 18.82
CA PHE A 27 -5.88 2.90 18.47
C PHE A 27 -6.01 3.98 17.38
N ILE A 28 -6.76 3.68 16.31
CA ILE A 28 -6.99 4.64 15.22
C ILE A 28 -7.69 5.91 15.73
N MET A 29 -8.69 5.79 16.61
CA MET A 29 -9.44 6.92 17.15
C MET A 29 -8.58 7.89 17.98
N ASN A 30 -7.43 7.44 18.48
CA ASN A 30 -6.51 8.26 19.27
C ASN A 30 -5.44 8.97 18.42
N LEU A 31 -5.41 8.76 17.10
CA LEU A 31 -4.47 9.42 16.21
C LEU A 31 -4.98 10.82 15.81
N ASP A 32 -4.12 11.83 15.85
CA ASP A 32 -4.42 13.14 15.28
C ASP A 32 -4.45 13.05 13.75
N GLN A 33 -5.65 13.12 13.17
CA GLN A 33 -5.83 13.03 11.73
C GLN A 33 -5.27 14.24 10.97
N ASN A 34 -5.03 15.37 11.66
CA ASN A 34 -4.51 16.56 11.01
C ASN A 34 -3.04 16.41 10.58
N GLU A 35 -2.30 15.48 11.19
CA GLU A 35 -0.92 15.14 10.78
C GLU A 35 -0.85 14.61 9.34
N PHE A 36 -1.97 14.10 8.81
CA PHE A 36 -2.06 13.56 7.45
C PHE A 36 -2.70 14.55 6.45
N GLN A 37 -2.92 15.81 6.85
CA GLN A 37 -3.40 16.84 5.93
C GLN A 37 -2.41 17.04 4.78
N GLY A 38 -2.92 17.10 3.55
CA GLY A 38 -2.09 17.22 2.35
C GLY A 38 -1.40 15.93 1.90
N PHE A 39 -1.64 14.78 2.55
CA PHE A 39 -1.05 13.49 2.16
C PHE A 39 -1.54 12.99 0.79
N SER A 40 -2.78 13.32 0.43
CA SER A 40 -3.39 12.86 -0.83
C SER A 40 -2.69 13.47 -2.04
N TYR A 41 -2.10 12.63 -2.89
CA TYR A 41 -1.48 13.01 -4.15
C TYR A 41 -1.86 12.01 -5.25
N THR A 42 -2.06 12.51 -6.47
CA THR A 42 -2.18 11.69 -7.68
C THR A 42 -1.29 12.31 -8.74
N ASN A 43 -0.48 11.50 -9.41
CA ASN A 43 0.38 11.99 -10.48
C ASN A 43 -0.47 12.51 -11.65
N PRO A 44 -0.40 13.80 -12.01
CA PRO A 44 -1.18 14.37 -13.11
C PRO A 44 -0.83 13.77 -14.48
N GLU A 45 0.38 13.22 -14.63
CA GLU A 45 0.83 12.57 -15.87
C GLU A 45 0.37 11.11 -15.98
N PHE A 46 -0.30 10.58 -14.96
CA PHE A 46 -0.82 9.22 -14.99
C PHE A 46 -2.11 9.16 -15.81
N VAL A 47 -1.95 9.07 -17.14
CA VAL A 47 -3.06 8.88 -18.08
C VAL A 47 -3.40 7.39 -18.14
N ILE A 48 -4.53 7.01 -17.54
CA ILE A 48 -5.09 5.66 -17.73
C ILE A 48 -5.62 5.59 -19.16
N GLN A 49 -4.92 4.87 -20.04
CA GLN A 49 -5.54 4.41 -21.29
C GLN A 49 -6.53 3.32 -20.93
N VAL A 50 -7.82 3.67 -21.03
CA VAL A 50 -8.96 2.74 -20.87
C VAL A 50 -9.19 2.00 -22.17
#